data_AF-A0AAD4GB18-F1
#
_entry.id   AF-A0AAD4GB18-F1
#
_cell.length_a   1.000
_cell.length_b   1.000
_cell.length_c   1.000
_cell.angle_alpha   90.00
_cell.angle_beta   90.00
_cell.angle_gamma   90.00
#
_symmetry.space_group_name_H-M   'P 1'
#
loop_
_entity.id
_entity.type
_entity.pdbx_description
1 polymer ?
#
loop_
_entity_poly.entity_id
_entity_poly.type
_entity_poly.pdbx_seq_one_letter_code
_entity_poly.pdbx_strand_id
1 'polypeptide(L)' 'PHDHPEKPGRLNNLGISLLTRFECLWEVSDLQAAVSTLRNAVDLTPHGHLETPGRLYNLGGSFLTRF' A
#
# COMPACT_ATOMS: atom_id res chain seq x y z
N PRO A 1 3.48 -14.92 -20.37
CA PRO A 1 4.32 -13.96 -19.62
C PRO A 1 3.45 -13.22 -18.58
N HIS A 2 3.22 -13.85 -17.42
CA HIS A 2 2.14 -13.48 -16.49
C HIS A 2 2.61 -13.22 -15.06
N ASP A 3 3.90 -12.96 -14.87
CA ASP A 3 4.46 -12.51 -13.60
C ASP A 3 5.14 -11.17 -13.86
N HIS A 4 4.43 -10.08 -13.62
CA HIS A 4 5.02 -8.74 -13.55
C HIS A 4 5.33 -8.46 -12.07
N PRO A 5 6.53 -8.82 -11.57
CA PRO A 5 6.94 -8.60 -10.18
C PRO A 5 6.92 -7.12 -9.75
N GLU A 6 6.77 -6.19 -10.70
CA GLU A 6 6.64 -4.76 -10.42
C GLU A 6 5.23 -4.31 -10.01
N LYS A 7 4.17 -5.06 -10.36
CA LYS A 7 2.78 -4.65 -10.09
C LYS A 7 2.52 -4.42 -8.60
N PRO A 8 2.99 -5.32 -7.70
CA PRO A 8 2.89 -5.06 -6.28
C PRO A 8 3.67 -3.80 -5.87
N GLY A 9 4.85 -3.53 -6.44
CA GLY A 9 5.67 -2.38 -6.07
C GLY A 9 5.02 -1.04 -6.44
N ARG A 10 4.39 -0.98 -7.62
CA ARG A 10 3.63 0.19 -8.08
C ARG A 10 2.43 0.48 -7.18
N LEU A 11 1.72 -0.55 -6.72
CA LEU A 11 0.60 -0.39 -5.79
C LEU A 11 1.07 0.10 -4.41
N ASN A 12 2.21 -0.38 -3.92
CA ASN A 12 2.78 0.14 -2.66
C ASN A 12 3.07 1.65 -2.76
N ASN A 13 3.71 2.08 -3.85
CA ASN A 13 4.03 3.51 -4.06
C ASN A 13 2.76 4.36 -4.20
N LEU A 14 1.74 3.86 -4.91
CA LEU A 14 0.45 4.53 -5.02
C LEU A 14 -0.24 4.68 -3.66
N GLY A 15 -0.21 3.63 -2.83
CA GLY A 15 -0.74 3.67 -1.47
C GLY A 15 -0.05 4.72 -0.60
N ILE A 16 1.29 4.84 -0.68
CA ILE A 16 2.05 5.86 0.03
C ILE A 16 1.68 7.26 -0.46
N SER A 17 1.59 7.49 -1.77
CA SER A 17 1.20 8.81 -2.30
C SER A 17 -0.21 9.24 -1.86
N LEU A 18 -1.14 8.30 -1.73
CA LEU A 18 -2.48 8.56 -1.21
C LEU A 18 -2.46 8.89 0.29
N LEU A 19 -1.60 8.26 1.09
CA LEU A 19 -1.41 8.63 2.50
C LEU A 19 -0.84 10.03 2.65
N THR A 20 0.21 10.38 1.89
CA THR A 20 0.77 11.73 1.90
C THR A 20 -0.28 12.76 1.49
N ARG A 21 -1.14 12.44 0.51
CA ARG A 21 -2.24 13.33 0.11
C ARG A 21 -3.28 13.49 1.22
N PHE A 22 -3.63 12.41 1.92
CA PHE A 22 -4.47 12.47 3.11
C PHE A 22 -3.86 13.34 4.21
N GLU A 23 -2.57 13.22 4.50
CA GLU A 23 -1.89 14.05 5.51
C GLU A 23 -1.94 15.55 5.17
N CYS A 24 -1.88 15.89 3.88
CA CYS A 24 -1.97 17.27 3.43
C CYS A 24 -3.40 17.82 3.36
N LEU A 25 -4.38 17.01 2.93
CA LEU A 25 -5.74 17.46 2.60
C LEU A 25 -6.81 16.99 3.58
N TRP A 26 -6.47 16.07 4.49
CA TRP A 26 -7.38 15.38 5.42
C TRP A 26 -8.59 14.71 4.74
N GLU A 27 -8.45 14.38 3.46
CA GLU A 27 -9.50 13.71 2.69
C GLU A 27 -9.60 12.22 3.04
N VAL A 28 -10.63 11.84 3.78
CA VAL A 28 -10.85 10.46 4.22
C VAL A 28 -10.98 9.48 3.04
N SER A 29 -11.43 9.95 1.88
CA SER A 29 -11.48 9.18 0.63
C SER A 29 -10.09 8.67 0.21
N ASP A 30 -9.06 9.48 0.42
CA ASP A 30 -7.67 9.13 0.10
C ASP A 30 -7.12 8.08 1.04
N LEU A 31 -7.47 8.16 2.32
CA LEU A 31 -7.12 7.15 3.31
C LEU A 31 -7.74 5.79 2.95
N GLN A 32 -9.02 5.75 2.55
CA GLN A 32 -9.68 4.51 2.14
C GLN A 32 -9.07 3.93 0.86
N ALA A 33 -8.72 4.79 -0.10
CA ALA A 33 -8.04 4.39 -1.33
C ALA A 33 -6.63 3.86 -1.06
N ALA A 34 -5.87 4.50 -0.15
CA ALA A 34 -4.55 4.07 0.25
C ALA A 34 -4.57 2.67 0.87
N VAL A 35 -5.44 2.44 1.85
CA VAL A 35 -5.57 1.14 2.53
C VAL A 35 -5.95 0.03 1.55
N SER A 36 -6.89 0.30 0.64
CA SER A 36 -7.31 -0.69 -0.37
C SER A 36 -6.18 -1.02 -1.34
N THR A 37 -5.41 -0.01 -1.73
CA THR A 37 -4.28 -0.16 -2.66
C THR A 37 -3.11 -0.93 -2.01
N LEU A 38 -2.78 -0.62 -0.75
CA LEU A 38 -1.76 -1.34 0.01
C LEU A 38 -2.14 -2.79 0.26
N ARG A 39 -3.41 -3.08 0.54
CA ARG A 39 -3.93 -4.46 0.64
C ARG A 39 -3.76 -5.24 -0.65
N ASN A 40 -4.17 -4.67 -1.79
CA ASN A 40 -3.96 -5.30 -3.10
C ASN A 40 -2.46 -5.52 -3.40
N ALA A 41 -1.57 -4.63 -2.95
CA ALA A 41 -0.13 -4.84 -3.09
C ALA A 41 0.37 -6.06 -2.30
N VAL A 42 -0.18 -6.29 -1.10
CA VAL A 42 0.15 -7.46 -0.27
C VAL A 42 -0.45 -8.74 -0.85
N ASP A 43 -1.71 -8.73 -1.25
CA ASP A 43 -2.39 -9.91 -1.82
C ASP A 43 -1.74 -10.39 -3.14
N LEU A 44 -1.17 -9.46 -3.91
CA LEU A 44 -0.43 -9.77 -5.14
C LEU A 44 1.04 -10.15 -4.90
N THR A 45 1.54 -10.10 -3.67
CA THR A 45 2.91 -10.54 -3.34
C THR A 45 2.86 -12.01 -2.91
N PRO A 46 3.44 -12.96 -3.68
CA PRO A 46 3.50 -14.36 -3.28
C PRO A 46 4.24 -14.49 -1.95
N HIS A 47 3.65 -15.20 -0.98
CA HIS A 47 4.27 -15.48 0.31
C HIS A 47 5.61 -16.21 0.08
N GLY A 48 6.73 -15.49 0.21
CA GLY A 48 8.07 -15.98 -0.11
C GLY A 48 8.96 -14.97 -0.82
N HIS A 49 8.41 -13.86 -1.34
CA HIS A 49 9.22 -12.80 -1.96
C HIS A 49 9.85 -11.89 -0.89
N LEU A 50 11.16 -11.62 -1.00
CA LEU A 50 11.98 -10.85 -0.05
C LEU A 50 11.48 -9.41 0.23
N GLU A 51 10.54 -8.90 -0.57
CA GLU A 51 9.94 -7.55 -0.40
C GLU A 51 8.69 -7.52 0.50
N THR A 52 8.16 -8.69 0.88
CA THR A 52 6.95 -8.82 1.71
C THR A 52 7.03 -8.04 3.04
N PRO A 53 8.17 -8.02 3.76
CA PRO A 53 8.27 -7.33 5.06
C PRO A 53 8.07 -5.81 4.97
N GLY A 54 8.64 -5.16 3.95
CA GLY A 54 8.54 -3.70 3.77
C GLY A 54 7.13 -3.23 3.44
N ARG A 55 6.38 -4.04 2.69
CA ARG A 55 4.98 -3.76 2.32
C ARG A 55 4.03 -3.91 3.51
N LEU A 56 4.26 -4.92 4.35
CA LEU A 56 3.50 -5.10 5.59
C LEU A 56 3.74 -3.96 6.59
N TYR A 57 4.97 -3.45 6.68
CA TYR A 57 5.28 -2.28 7.50
C TYR A 57 4.49 -1.04 7.06
N ASN A 58 4.46 -0.75 5.75
CA ASN A 58 3.70 0.38 5.19
C ASN A 58 2.19 0.24 5.40
N LEU A 59 1.66 -0.98 5.31
CA LEU A 59 0.26 -1.26 5.64
C LEU A 59 -0.01 -1.02 7.14
N GLY A 60 0.87 -1.48 8.03
CA GLY A 60 0.77 -1.22 9.47
C GLY A 60 0.76 0.27 9.82
N GLY A 61 1.62 1.06 9.17
CA GLY A 61 1.64 2.52 9.30
C GLY A 61 0.31 3.17 8.88
N SER A 62 -0.29 2.72 7.77
CA SER A 62 -1.59 3.24 7.31
C SER A 62 -2.75 2.98 8.28
N PHE A 63 -2.67 1.91 9.08
CA PHE A 63 -3.65 1.63 10.13
C PHE A 63 -3.42 2.49 11.38
N LEU A 64 -2.18 2.87 11.70
CA LEU A 64 -1.87 3.78 12.79
C LEU A 64 -2.36 5.21 12.52
N THR A 65 -2.32 5.68 11.27
CA THR A 65 -2.87 7.00 10.90
C THR A 65 -4.41 7.05 10.90
N ARG A 66 -5.06 5.87 10.94
CA ARG A 66 -6.52 5.74 10.91
C ARG A 66 -7.17 5.82 12.31
N PHE A 67 -6.38 5.71 13.38
CA PHE A 67 -6.82 5.87 14.77
C PHE A 67 -6.21 7.12 15.39
#